data_AF-A0A9P1GP42-F1
#
_entry.id   AF-A0A9P1GP42-F1
#
_cell.length_a   1.000
_cell.length_b   1.000
_cell.length_c   1.000
_cell.angle_alpha   90.00
_cell.angle_beta   90.00
_cell.angle_gamma   90.00
#
_symmetry.space_group_name_H-M   'P 1'
#
loop_
_entity.id
_entity.type
_entity.pdbx_description
1 polymer ?
#
loop_
_entity_poly.entity_id
_entity_poly.type
_entity_poly.pdbx_seq_one_letter_code
_entity_poly.pdbx_strand_id
1 'polypeptide(L)'
;MCSFCGKAENVKRVAGGIWKCKGKTCNKIMAGGCWTLSTGPAATVRATIARLRKQQQGAGVPGLGRSSWQLKSQIIVIAIYIYVCVHIYI
;
A
#
# COMPACT_ATOMS: atom_id res chain seq x y z
N MET A 1 -0.13 11.54 1.40
CA MET A 1 1.21 11.96 0.94
C MET A 1 1.88 10.79 0.22
N CYS A 2 2.60 11.06 -0.87
CA CYS A 2 3.37 10.06 -1.61
C CYS A 2 4.62 9.68 -0.81
N SER A 3 4.74 8.43 -0.34
CA SER A 3 5.90 7.99 0.46
C SER A 3 7.24 8.00 -0.30
N PHE A 4 7.21 8.06 -1.63
CA PHE A 4 8.41 8.08 -2.46
C PHE A 4 8.87 9.50 -2.82
N CYS A 5 7.92 10.41 -3.00
CA CYS A 5 8.15 11.70 -3.64
C CYS A 5 7.79 12.89 -2.75
N GLY A 6 7.22 12.64 -1.56
CA GLY A 6 6.80 13.67 -0.59
C GLY A 6 5.57 14.49 -1.02
N LYS A 7 5.37 14.69 -2.33
CA LYS A 7 4.34 15.54 -2.90
C LYS A 7 2.96 14.89 -2.81
N ALA A 8 2.00 15.58 -2.20
CA ALA A 8 0.61 15.10 -2.07
C ALA A 8 -0.22 15.41 -3.33
N GLU A 9 0.05 16.55 -3.98
CA GLU A 9 -0.71 17.10 -5.11
C GLU A 9 -0.81 16.15 -6.32
N ASN A 10 0.23 15.34 -6.49
CA ASN A 10 0.42 14.51 -7.67
C ASN A 10 -0.18 13.10 -7.51
N VAL A 11 -0.75 12.77 -6.36
CA VAL A 11 -1.37 11.47 -6.09
C VAL A 11 -2.85 11.54 -6.43
N LYS A 12 -3.29 10.75 -7.41
CA LYS A 12 -4.70 10.68 -7.83
C LYS A 12 -5.21 9.25 -7.69
N ARG A 13 -6.50 9.11 -7.30
CA ARG A 13 -7.17 7.81 -7.24
C ARG A 13 -7.44 7.31 -8.66
N VAL A 14 -7.14 6.03 -8.91
CA VAL A 14 -7.44 5.37 -10.19
C VAL A 14 -8.70 4.49 -10.03
N ALA A 15 -8.74 3.69 -8.97
CA ALA A 15 -9.88 2.85 -8.60
C ALA A 15 -9.94 2.68 -7.08
N GLY A 16 -10.95 1.99 -6.55
CA GLY A 16 -11.07 1.70 -5.12
C GLY A 16 -9.79 1.04 -4.59
N GLY A 17 -9.11 1.69 -3.64
CA GLY A 17 -7.87 1.18 -3.02
C GLY A 17 -6.60 1.36 -3.86
N ILE A 18 -6.72 1.81 -5.11
CA ILE A 18 -5.60 1.97 -6.05
C ILE A 18 -5.34 3.45 -6.31
N TRP A 19 -4.16 3.90 -5.93
CA TRP A 19 -3.72 5.28 -6.06
C TRP A 19 -2.48 5.35 -6.94
N LYS A 20 -2.40 6.31 -7.86
CA LYS A 20 -1.24 6.50 -8.74
C LYS A 20 -0.68 7.89 -8.54
N CYS A 21 0.63 7.97 -8.30
CA CYS A 21 1.34 9.24 -8.33
C CYS A 21 1.71 9.57 -9.78
N LYS A 22 1.23 10.70 -10.30
CA LYS A 22 1.59 11.23 -11.64
C LYS A 22 2.79 12.17 -11.61
N GLY A 23 3.52 12.23 -10.50
CA GLY A 23 4.73 13.04 -10.40
C GLY A 23 5.79 12.54 -11.37
N LYS A 24 6.43 13.46 -12.10
CA LYS A 24 7.43 13.17 -13.15
C LYS A 24 8.52 12.18 -12.71
N THR A 25 8.89 12.19 -11.43
CA THR A 25 9.94 11.34 -10.85
C THR A 25 9.43 10.07 -10.17
N CYS A 26 8.13 9.95 -9.89
CA CYS A 26 7.60 8.87 -9.06
C CYS A 26 6.89 7.79 -9.86
N ASN A 27 5.89 8.16 -10.67
CA ASN A 27 5.03 7.28 -11.48
C ASN A 27 4.61 5.93 -10.85
N LYS A 28 4.65 5.82 -9.52
CA LYS A 28 4.40 4.59 -8.77
C LYS A 28 2.93 4.47 -8.38
N ILE A 29 2.45 3.24 -8.39
CA ILE A 29 1.15 2.85 -7.87
C ILE A 29 1.32 2.52 -6.38
N MET A 30 0.35 2.94 -5.59
CA MET A 30 0.31 2.74 -4.14
C MET A 30 -1.07 2.22 -3.75
N ALA A 31 -1.07 1.24 -2.86
CA ALA A 31 -2.28 0.73 -2.24
C ALA A 31 -2.66 1.65 -1.07
N GLY A 32 -3.93 2.02 -1.00
CA GLY A 32 -4.50 2.85 0.04
C GLY A 32 -5.90 2.40 0.41
N GLY A 33 -6.63 3.22 1.15
CA GLY A 33 -8.05 3.00 1.37
C GLY A 33 -8.88 3.22 0.10
N CYS A 34 -10.13 2.77 0.14
CA CYS A 34 -11.06 2.90 -0.99
C CYS A 34 -11.30 4.38 -1.36
N TRP A 35 -11.48 5.23 -0.36
CA TRP A 35 -11.81 6.66 -0.51
C TRP A 35 -10.69 7.59 -0.06
N THR A 36 -9.84 7.13 0.88
CA THR A 36 -8.74 7.92 1.44
C THR A 36 -7.42 7.16 1.30
N LEU A 37 -6.34 7.88 0.95
CA LEU A 37 -5.03 7.25 0.70
C LEU A 37 -4.47 6.55 1.95
N SER A 38 -4.68 7.11 3.14
CA SER A 38 -4.31 6.49 4.41
C SER A 38 -5.50 6.50 5.35
N THR A 39 -5.94 5.30 5.74
CA THR A 39 -6.99 5.10 6.74
C THR A 39 -6.38 4.98 8.13
N GLY A 40 -7.05 5.50 9.16
CA GLY A 40 -6.62 5.40 10.57
C GLY A 40 -6.27 3.97 11.02
N PRO A 41 -7.13 2.96 10.78
CA PRO A 41 -6.83 1.57 11.14
C PRO A 41 -5.52 1.05 10.52
N ALA A 42 -5.25 1.39 9.25
CA ALA A 42 -4.02 1.01 8.59
C ALA A 42 -2.78 1.68 9.21
N ALA A 43 -2.91 2.91 9.76
CA ALA A 43 -1.83 3.56 10.49
C ALA A 43 -1.53 2.82 11.81
N THR A 44 -2.57 2.45 12.55
CA THR A 44 -2.44 1.65 13.79
C THR A 44 -1.79 0.30 13.52
N VAL A 45 -2.21 -0.42 12.49
CA VAL A 45 -1.61 -1.71 12.11
C VAL A 45 -0.13 -1.55 11.76
N ARG A 46 0.24 -0.52 11.00
CA ARG A 46 1.66 -0.24 10.69
C ARG A 46 2.48 0.05 11.95
N ALA A 47 1.93 0.79 12.92
CA ALA A 47 2.58 1.09 14.19
C ALA A 47 2.74 -0.18 15.05
N THR A 48 1.70 -1.00 15.17
CA THR A 48 1.76 -2.28 15.89
C THR A 48 2.78 -3.21 15.28
N ILE A 49 2.79 -3.36 13.95
CA ILE A 49 3.78 -4.19 13.25
C ILE A 49 5.20 -3.66 13.47
N ALA A 50 5.42 -2.35 13.45
CA ALA A 50 6.73 -1.77 13.73
C ALA A 50 7.20 -2.07 15.16
N ARG A 51 6.30 -1.92 16.14
CA ARG A 51 6.56 -2.26 17.56
C ARG A 51 6.91 -3.74 17.72
N LEU A 52 6.09 -4.63 17.15
CA LEU A 52 6.29 -6.07 17.21
C LEU A 52 7.62 -6.47 16.57
N ARG A 53 7.99 -5.88 15.43
CA ARG A 53 9.28 -6.17 14.79
C ARG A 53 10.47 -5.71 15.61
N LYS A 54 10.38 -4.57 16.31
CA LYS A 54 11.43 -4.12 17.24
C LYS A 54 11.58 -5.10 18.41
N GLN A 55 10.49 -5.68 18.90
CA GLN A 55 10.53 -6.73 19.93
C GLN A 55 11.11 -8.05 19.39
N GLN A 56 10.80 -8.40 18.13
CA GLN A 56 11.29 -9.63 17.49
C GLN A 56 12.75 -9.58 17.04
N GLN A 57 13.34 -8.40 16.85
CA GLN A 57 14.76 -8.26 16.48
C GLN A 57 15.73 -8.76 17.58
N GLY A 58 15.28 -8.88 18.83
CA GLY A 58 16.02 -9.59 19.88
C GLY A 58 16.01 -11.13 19.73
N ALA A 59 15.20 -11.68 18.81
CA ALA A 59 14.97 -13.12 18.64
C ALA A 59 15.50 -13.69 17.30
N GLY A 60 16.47 -13.03 16.64
CA GLY A 60 17.19 -13.63 15.51
C GLY A 60 16.34 -13.97 14.27
N VAL A 61 15.19 -13.31 14.07
CA VAL A 61 14.34 -13.59 12.89
C VAL A 61 14.89 -12.83 11.68
N PRO A 62 15.32 -13.51 10.59
CA PRO A 62 15.84 -12.84 9.42
C PRO A 62 14.78 -11.92 8.81
N GLY A 63 15.16 -10.66 8.61
CA GLY A 63 14.25 -9.59 8.25
C GLY A 63 13.54 -9.86 6.92
N LEU A 64 12.21 -9.97 6.96
CA LEU A 64 11.38 -9.86 5.76
C LEU A 64 11.57 -8.48 5.13
N GLY A 65 12.46 -8.42 4.13
CA GLY A 65 12.75 -7.26 3.30
C GLY A 65 11.47 -6.69 2.70
N ARG A 66 11.06 -5.53 3.21
CA ARG A 66 9.71 -4.96 3.05
C ARG A 66 9.43 -4.41 1.64
N SER A 67 10.45 -4.26 0.79
CA SER A 67 10.37 -3.60 -0.52
C SER A 67 9.75 -4.47 -1.62
N SER A 68 10.06 -5.77 -1.67
CA SER A 68 9.55 -6.70 -2.70
C SER A 68 8.08 -7.09 -2.46
N TRP A 69 7.69 -7.29 -1.19
CA TRP A 69 6.36 -7.75 -0.80
C TRP A 69 5.25 -6.70 -1.00
N GLN A 70 5.56 -5.40 -0.88
CA GLN A 70 4.57 -4.36 -1.15
C GLN A 70 4.18 -4.30 -2.63
N LEU A 71 5.09 -4.60 -3.56
CA LEU A 71 4.80 -4.58 -5.00
C LEU A 71 4.08 -5.86 -5.46
N LYS A 72 4.50 -7.04 -4.96
CA LYS A 72 3.85 -8.33 -5.25
C LYS A 72 2.43 -8.41 -4.66
N SER A 73 2.21 -7.94 -3.44
CA SER A 73 0.86 -7.86 -2.86
C SER A 73 -0.04 -6.87 -3.59
N GLN A 74 0.54 -5.84 -4.23
CA GLN A 74 -0.24 -4.85 -4.98
C GLN A 74 -0.90 -5.48 -6.21
N ILE A 75 -0.18 -6.31 -6.95
CA ILE A 75 -0.71 -7.02 -8.13
C ILE A 75 -1.86 -7.95 -7.72
N ILE A 76 -1.71 -8.67 -6.61
CA ILE A 76 -2.74 -9.60 -6.11
C ILE A 76 -4.01 -8.85 -5.71
N VAL A 77 -3.90 -7.74 -4.96
CA VAL A 77 -5.07 -6.93 -4.56
C VAL A 77 -5.73 -6.30 -5.78
N ILE A 78 -4.96 -5.81 -6.75
CA ILE A 78 -5.48 -5.27 -8.02
C ILE A 78 -6.23 -6.37 -8.79
N ALA A 79 -5.64 -7.55 -8.94
CA ALA A 79 -6.24 -8.67 -9.66
C ALA A 79 -7.53 -9.15 -8.99
N ILE A 80 -7.55 -9.30 -7.66
CA ILE A 80 -8.75 -9.68 -6.91
C ILE A 80 -9.83 -8.59 -7.04
N TYR A 81 -9.48 -7.31 -6.94
CA TYR A 81 -10.46 -6.23 -7.07
C TYR A 81 -11.04 -6.16 -8.48
N ILE A 82 -10.22 -6.32 -9.53
CA ILE A 82 -10.70 -6.41 -10.91
C ILE A 82 -11.61 -7.63 -11.08
N TYR A 83 -11.19 -8.80 -10.57
CA TYR A 83 -11.96 -10.04 -10.71
C TYR A 83 -13.32 -9.94 -10.00
N VAL A 84 -13.34 -9.48 -8.75
CA VAL A 84 -14.57 -9.27 -7.97
C VAL A 84 -15.44 -8.19 -8.61
N CYS A 85 -14.86 -7.07 -9.06
CA CYS A 85 -15.65 -5.99 -9.66
C CYS A 85 -16.24 -6.42 -11.02
N VAL A 86 -15.48 -7.11 -11.88
CA VAL A 86 -15.99 -7.59 -13.18
C VAL A 86 -17.03 -8.71 -13.00
N HIS A 87 -16.84 -9.62 -12.04
CA HIS A 87 -17.68 -10.82 -11.92
C HIS A 87 -18.91 -10.67 -11.00
N ILE A 88 -19.02 -9.57 -10.25
CA ILE A 88 -20.19 -9.25 -9.41
C ILE A 88 -21.00 -8.07 -9.95
N TYR A 89 -20.41 -7.15 -10.72
CA TYR A 89 -21.12 -5.97 -11.23
C TYR A 89 -21.52 -6.04 -12.72
N ILE A 90 -21.22 -7.13 -13.44
CA ILE A 90 -21.73 -7.39 -14.81
C ILE A 90 -22.61 -8.63 -14.80
#